data_AF-A0A2A5ANN5-F1
#
_entry.id   AF-A0A2A5ANN5-F1
#
_cell.length_a   1.000
_cell.length_b   1.000
_cell.length_c   1.000
_cell.angle_alpha   90.00
_cell.angle_beta   90.00
_cell.angle_gamma   90.00
#
_symmetry.space_group_name_H-M   'P 1'
#
loop_
_entity.id
_entity.type
_entity.pdbx_description
1 polymer ?
#
loop_
_entity_poly.entity_id
_entity_poly.type
_entity_poly.pdbx_seq_one_letter_code
_entity_poly.pdbx_strand_id
1 'polypeptide(L)'
;MVMRSGARQGQRSRMFRSSALLTKWSLLTVLIVTGQFSQLAWSGDKSAAQWVDEMSRAFKDRNYHGKFMYWSGKQINTLEILHKVKDGEEFERIRRLSGKQVDVIRADHPLFCLHPADHFARLEDGGAFAAKFREGKSGFVKSYTLSVGILGKVAGRPAQQIIVTAQDRLRYDYELWLDQESAFLLKSALLGPDGAPLEVFEFVDLQLGIELADSLFELATHTQASPAGHAGHGHDRSKAASDWHVTWAPQGFTLASRDVQNDSEGLSPMDVMMYADGLATYTVFVEGVSVGQALAETVSQEGATIAFSQPMVQSDAYWVTVVGELPLDTIKRIASSVSKKH
;
A
#
# COMPACT_ATOMS: atom_id res chain seq x y z
N MET A 1 19.81 50.25 56.71
CA MET A 1 20.57 51.24 57.51
C MET A 1 20.02 52.62 57.15
N VAL A 2 19.57 53.37 58.16
CA VAL A 2 19.19 54.81 58.15
C VAL A 2 17.82 55.23 57.56
N MET A 3 16.94 55.67 58.48
CA MET A 3 15.97 56.80 58.50
C MET A 3 14.94 56.95 57.36
N ARG A 4 13.70 57.45 57.53
CA ARG A 4 13.11 58.53 58.37
C ARG A 4 11.58 58.40 58.26
N SER A 5 10.81 58.32 59.36
CA SER A 5 10.06 59.42 60.02
C SER A 5 9.30 60.38 59.09
N GLY A 6 7.98 60.51 59.32
CA GLY A 6 7.16 61.56 58.71
C GLY A 6 5.66 61.41 58.96
N ALA A 7 5.21 61.50 60.22
CA ALA A 7 3.81 61.71 60.57
C ALA A 7 3.42 63.20 60.40
N ARG A 8 2.22 63.49 59.88
CA ARG A 8 1.51 64.75 60.18
C ARG A 8 -0.01 64.57 60.15
N GLN A 9 -0.61 65.07 61.22
CA GLN A 9 -2.02 65.22 61.54
C GLN A 9 -2.76 66.22 60.63
N GLY A 10 -4.09 66.13 60.62
CA GLY A 10 -5.00 67.19 60.18
C GLY A 10 -6.37 66.60 59.79
N GLN A 11 -7.25 66.23 60.72
CA GLN A 11 -8.22 67.11 61.40
C GLN A 11 -9.50 67.36 60.58
N ARG A 12 -10.64 66.85 61.12
CA ARG A 12 -12.03 67.40 61.12
C ARG A 12 -12.66 67.76 59.76
N SER A 13 -13.95 67.64 59.49
CA SER A 13 -15.16 67.23 60.20
C SER A 13 -16.32 67.44 59.22
N ARG A 14 -17.38 66.64 59.36
CA ARG A 14 -18.79 67.06 59.25
C ARG A 14 -19.34 67.57 57.90
N MET A 15 -20.30 66.76 57.43
CA MET A 15 -21.72 67.12 57.24
C MET A 15 -22.21 67.71 55.90
N PHE A 16 -23.33 67.10 55.50
CA PHE A 16 -24.54 67.65 54.86
C PHE A 16 -24.66 67.71 53.31
N ARG A 17 -25.82 67.17 52.88
CA ARG A 17 -26.66 67.50 51.71
C ARG A 17 -26.15 67.09 50.33
N SER A 18 -26.74 66.09 49.66
CA SER A 18 -28.10 65.98 49.07
C SER A 18 -28.23 66.63 47.69
N SER A 19 -29.07 65.97 46.88
CA SER A 19 -29.74 66.39 45.64
C SER A 19 -28.91 66.46 44.34
N ALA A 20 -29.08 65.38 43.57
CA ALA A 20 -29.56 65.36 42.19
C ALA A 20 -28.93 66.36 41.19
N LEU A 21 -28.12 65.82 40.28
CA LEU A 21 -27.86 66.40 38.97
C LEU A 21 -27.98 65.30 37.91
N LEU A 22 -28.83 65.61 36.93
CA LEU A 22 -29.11 64.85 35.73
C LEU A 22 -27.83 64.63 34.92
N THR A 23 -27.52 63.38 34.58
CA THR A 23 -26.49 63.07 33.59
C THR A 23 -27.07 62.24 32.47
N LYS A 24 -27.02 62.86 31.29
CA LYS A 24 -27.45 62.40 29.98
C LYS A 24 -26.97 60.97 29.71
N TRP A 25 -27.88 60.08 29.34
CA TRP A 25 -27.55 58.76 28.80
C TRP A 25 -27.02 58.95 27.37
N SER A 26 -25.70 58.96 27.23
CA SER A 26 -25.06 58.79 25.93
C SER A 26 -25.18 57.32 25.54
N LEU A 27 -25.98 57.05 24.52
CA LEU A 27 -26.06 55.76 23.82
C LEU A 27 -24.68 55.38 23.29
N LEU A 28 -24.01 54.44 23.97
CA LEU A 28 -22.88 53.71 23.43
C LEU A 28 -23.46 52.56 22.60
N THR A 29 -23.58 52.77 21.29
CA THR A 29 -23.94 51.73 20.34
C THR A 29 -22.80 50.72 20.28
N VAL A 30 -22.87 49.66 21.08
CA VAL A 30 -22.00 48.49 20.93
C VAL A 30 -22.44 47.80 19.65
N LEU A 31 -21.69 48.03 18.57
CA LEU A 31 -21.82 47.28 17.33
C LEU A 31 -21.34 45.85 17.62
N ILE A 32 -22.25 44.98 18.06
CA ILE A 32 -22.01 43.54 18.09
C ILE A 32 -21.93 43.13 16.62
N VAL A 33 -20.71 43.09 16.08
CA VAL A 33 -20.42 42.37 14.85
C VAL A 33 -20.66 40.90 15.20
N THR A 34 -21.89 40.44 15.00
CA THR A 34 -22.18 39.03 14.88
C THR A 34 -21.44 38.57 13.63
N GLY A 35 -20.18 38.16 13.83
CA GLY A 35 -19.47 37.41 12.83
C GLY A 35 -20.36 36.23 12.48
N GLN A 36 -20.91 36.27 11.27
CA GLN A 36 -21.42 35.08 10.63
C GLN A 36 -20.20 34.18 10.47
N PHE A 37 -19.89 33.41 11.51
CA PHE A 37 -19.19 32.16 11.34
C PHE A 37 -20.12 31.33 10.48
N SER A 38 -19.94 31.44 9.17
CA SER A 38 -20.33 30.39 8.25
C SER A 38 -19.75 29.13 8.86
N GLN A 39 -20.61 28.31 9.45
CA GLN A 39 -20.31 26.91 9.65
C GLN A 39 -19.99 26.42 8.25
N LEU A 40 -18.69 26.35 7.92
CA LEU A 40 -18.22 25.43 6.91
C LEU A 40 -18.73 24.09 7.41
N ALA A 41 -19.84 23.65 6.82
CA ALA A 41 -20.29 22.29 6.94
C ALA A 41 -19.07 21.45 6.59
N TRP A 42 -18.49 20.78 7.59
CA TRP A 42 -17.48 19.77 7.34
C TRP A 42 -18.10 18.81 6.33
N SER A 43 -17.54 18.83 5.12
CA SER A 43 -17.68 17.76 4.15
C SER A 43 -17.57 16.45 4.92
N GLY A 44 -18.63 15.63 4.90
CA GLY A 44 -18.70 14.41 5.70
C GLY A 44 -17.42 13.60 5.59
N ASP A 45 -16.94 13.10 6.73
CA ASP A 45 -15.66 12.40 6.84
C ASP A 45 -15.51 11.36 5.73
N LYS A 46 -14.41 11.47 4.98
CA LYS A 46 -14.11 10.61 3.83
C LYS A 46 -14.00 9.15 4.29
N SER A 47 -14.79 8.26 3.69
CA SER A 47 -14.77 6.84 4.02
C SER A 47 -13.47 6.16 3.61
N ALA A 48 -13.13 5.04 4.26
CA ALA A 48 -11.91 4.29 3.96
C ALA A 48 -11.82 3.83 2.49
N ALA A 49 -12.95 3.46 1.89
CA ALA A 49 -13.00 3.08 0.49
C ALA A 49 -12.73 4.28 -0.46
N GLN A 50 -13.19 5.48 -0.12
CA GLN A 50 -12.85 6.70 -0.85
C GLN A 50 -11.37 7.05 -0.72
N TRP A 51 -10.77 6.80 0.45
CA TRP A 51 -9.33 6.95 0.65
C TRP A 51 -8.50 6.04 -0.27
N VAL A 52 -8.83 4.75 -0.33
CA VAL A 52 -8.16 3.79 -1.22
C VAL A 52 -8.36 4.14 -2.69
N ASP A 53 -9.57 4.56 -3.07
CA ASP A 53 -9.91 4.93 -4.44
C ASP A 53 -9.19 6.21 -4.92
N GLU A 54 -9.06 7.22 -4.06
CA GLU A 54 -8.26 8.42 -4.37
C GLU A 54 -6.76 8.13 -4.35
N MET A 55 -6.28 7.29 -3.43
CA MET A 55 -4.90 6.82 -3.42
C MET A 55 -4.53 6.16 -4.76
N SER A 56 -5.36 5.24 -5.26
CA SER A 56 -5.12 4.57 -6.53
C SER A 56 -4.92 5.55 -7.70
N ARG A 57 -5.65 6.66 -7.72
CA ARG A 57 -5.53 7.70 -8.75
C ARG A 57 -4.29 8.57 -8.53
N ALA A 58 -4.01 8.93 -7.27
CA ALA A 58 -2.88 9.78 -6.91
C ALA A 58 -1.52 9.21 -7.37
N PHE A 59 -1.37 7.88 -7.43
CA PHE A 59 -0.14 7.25 -7.95
C PHE A 59 -0.02 7.31 -9.47
N LYS A 60 -1.11 7.03 -10.18
CA LYS A 60 -1.11 6.98 -11.66
C LYS A 60 -0.99 8.36 -12.28
N ASP A 61 -1.62 9.37 -11.67
CA ASP A 61 -1.86 10.65 -12.35
C ASP A 61 -0.86 11.75 -11.98
N ARG A 62 0.03 11.54 -10.99
CA ARG A 62 0.88 12.60 -10.44
C ARG A 62 2.34 12.43 -10.80
N ASN A 63 2.98 13.54 -11.14
CA ASN A 63 4.45 13.60 -11.17
C ASN A 63 4.98 13.68 -9.73
N TYR A 64 5.97 12.85 -9.40
CA TYR A 64 6.59 12.89 -8.08
C TYR A 64 8.04 12.41 -8.10
N HIS A 65 8.78 12.85 -7.09
CA HIS A 65 10.11 12.35 -6.77
C HIS A 65 10.15 12.05 -5.28
N GLY A 66 10.61 10.87 -4.93
CA GLY A 66 10.70 10.48 -3.54
C GLY A 66 11.80 9.48 -3.27
N LYS A 67 12.16 9.41 -1.99
CA LYS A 67 13.06 8.40 -1.45
C LYS A 67 12.31 7.62 -0.40
N PHE A 68 12.44 6.30 -0.44
CA PHE A 68 11.74 5.42 0.47
C PHE A 68 12.63 4.28 0.92
N MET A 69 12.26 3.72 2.07
CA MET A 69 12.81 2.47 2.56
C MET A 69 11.81 1.34 2.28
N TYR A 70 12.34 0.20 1.84
CA TYR A 70 11.60 -1.05 1.72
C TYR A 70 12.27 -2.08 2.62
N TRP A 71 11.55 -2.52 3.63
CA TRP A 71 11.96 -3.58 4.54
C TRP A 71 11.15 -4.83 4.26
N SER A 72 11.85 -5.93 3.99
CA SER A 72 11.25 -7.25 3.80
C SER A 72 12.19 -8.31 4.39
N GLY A 73 11.66 -9.09 5.33
CA GLY A 73 12.42 -10.11 6.05
C GLY A 73 13.61 -9.51 6.80
N LYS A 74 14.84 -9.86 6.37
CA LYS A 74 16.08 -9.36 6.97
C LYS A 74 16.73 -8.24 6.18
N GLN A 75 16.15 -7.83 5.06
CA GLN A 75 16.73 -6.85 4.16
C GLN A 75 16.03 -5.50 4.29
N ILE A 76 16.82 -4.44 4.37
CA ILE A 76 16.34 -3.07 4.23
C ILE A 76 17.02 -2.49 2.99
N ASN A 77 16.21 -2.03 2.03
CA ASN A 77 16.67 -1.37 0.83
C ASN A 77 16.25 0.11 0.90
N THR A 78 17.17 1.01 0.57
CA THR A 78 16.82 2.41 0.33
C THR A 78 16.73 2.63 -1.17
N LEU A 79 15.62 3.18 -1.63
CA LEU A 79 15.33 3.40 -3.03
C LEU A 79 14.94 4.86 -3.28
N GLU A 80 15.09 5.27 -4.54
CA GLU A 80 14.59 6.52 -5.07
C GLU A 80 13.70 6.22 -6.26
N ILE A 81 12.59 6.95 -6.36
CA ILE A 81 11.64 6.87 -7.46
C ILE A 81 11.41 8.25 -8.05
N LEU A 82 11.45 8.32 -9.38
CA LEU A 82 10.96 9.44 -10.16
C LEU A 82 9.80 8.90 -11.00
N HIS A 83 8.65 9.54 -10.91
CA HIS A 83 7.47 9.18 -11.67
C HIS A 83 6.95 10.39 -12.43
N LYS A 84 6.63 10.20 -13.71
CA LYS A 84 6.13 11.23 -14.60
C LYS A 84 5.01 10.69 -15.46
N VAL A 85 3.96 11.47 -15.61
CA VAL A 85 2.90 11.27 -16.59
C VAL A 85 3.07 12.30 -17.70
N LYS A 86 3.13 11.84 -18.95
CA LYS A 86 3.22 12.70 -20.14
C LYS A 86 2.31 12.14 -21.23
N ASP A 87 1.39 12.96 -21.73
CA ASP A 87 0.45 12.59 -22.79
C ASP A 87 -0.37 11.31 -22.49
N GLY A 88 -0.60 11.02 -21.19
CA GLY A 88 -1.29 9.82 -20.72
C GLY A 88 -0.40 8.59 -20.53
N GLU A 89 0.89 8.68 -20.84
CA GLU A 89 1.88 7.62 -20.62
C GLU A 89 2.63 7.83 -19.31
N GLU A 90 2.78 6.74 -18.53
CA GLU A 90 3.54 6.70 -17.29
C GLU A 90 5.01 6.35 -17.56
N PHE A 91 5.92 7.15 -17.00
CA PHE A 91 7.36 6.97 -17.02
C PHE A 91 7.87 6.89 -15.59
N GLU A 92 8.70 5.89 -15.32
CA GLU A 92 9.22 5.70 -13.99
C GLU A 92 10.70 5.33 -14.03
N ARG A 93 11.45 5.86 -13.07
CA ARG A 93 12.85 5.52 -12.83
C ARG A 93 13.04 5.14 -11.37
N ILE A 94 13.49 3.92 -11.11
CA ILE A 94 13.84 3.46 -9.76
C ILE A 94 15.34 3.23 -9.66
N ARG A 95 15.92 3.80 -8.60
CA ARG A 95 17.34 3.64 -8.26
C ARG A 95 17.50 3.05 -6.88
N ARG A 96 18.30 1.98 -6.78
CA ARG A 96 18.76 1.49 -5.48
C ARG A 96 19.87 2.39 -4.94
N LEU A 97 19.67 2.94 -3.76
CA LEU A 97 20.62 3.83 -3.08
C LEU A 97 21.56 3.10 -2.11
N SER A 98 21.24 1.84 -1.79
CA SER A 98 22.01 0.98 -0.89
C SER A 98 22.58 -0.25 -1.62
N GLY A 99 23.86 -0.56 -1.43
CA GLY A 99 24.51 -1.73 -2.03
C GLY A 99 24.86 -1.51 -3.51
N LYS A 100 24.71 -2.55 -4.34
CA LYS A 100 24.98 -2.45 -5.78
C LYS A 100 23.94 -1.53 -6.44
N GLN A 101 24.41 -0.50 -7.13
CA GLN A 101 23.53 0.39 -7.87
C GLN A 101 22.81 -0.37 -8.98
N VAL A 102 21.48 -0.31 -8.93
CA VAL A 102 20.58 -0.79 -9.96
C VAL A 102 19.72 0.41 -10.33
N ASP A 103 19.66 0.70 -11.63
CA ASP A 103 18.92 1.83 -12.20
C ASP A 103 18.01 1.25 -13.27
N VAL A 104 16.71 1.33 -13.04
CA VAL A 104 15.68 0.80 -13.94
C VAL A 104 14.84 1.97 -14.42
N ILE A 105 14.74 2.12 -15.73
CA ILE A 105 13.85 3.07 -16.39
C ILE A 105 12.80 2.27 -17.15
N ARG A 106 11.55 2.69 -17.03
CA ARG A 106 10.40 1.99 -17.61
C ARG A 106 9.37 3.00 -18.12
N ALA A 107 8.78 2.69 -19.27
CA ALA A 107 7.74 3.48 -19.93
C ALA A 107 6.56 2.55 -20.24
N ASP A 108 5.34 3.05 -20.05
CA ASP A 108 4.08 2.31 -20.28
C ASP A 108 4.11 0.89 -19.68
N HIS A 109 4.54 0.79 -18.42
CA HIS A 109 4.61 -0.48 -17.75
C HIS A 109 3.31 -0.73 -16.97
N PRO A 110 2.70 -1.92 -17.08
CA PRO A 110 1.68 -2.34 -16.13
C PRO A 110 2.37 -2.57 -14.77
N LEU A 111 2.56 -1.47 -14.01
CA LEU A 111 3.04 -1.34 -12.63
C LEU A 111 3.68 -2.61 -12.07
N PHE A 112 4.99 -2.78 -12.22
CA PHE A 112 5.71 -3.94 -11.68
C PHE A 112 5.90 -3.79 -10.16
N CYS A 113 5.70 -4.90 -9.43
CA CYS A 113 5.54 -5.10 -7.97
C CYS A 113 6.67 -4.56 -7.05
N LEU A 114 7.01 -3.28 -7.13
CA LEU A 114 7.89 -2.65 -6.15
C LEU A 114 7.13 -1.66 -5.25
N HIS A 115 6.03 -1.09 -5.74
CA HIS A 115 5.25 -0.12 -4.98
C HIS A 115 3.96 -0.77 -4.44
N PRO A 116 3.75 -0.85 -3.11
CA PRO A 116 2.56 -1.51 -2.56
C PRO A 116 1.22 -0.92 -3.02
N ALA A 117 1.19 0.39 -3.34
CA ALA A 117 0.02 1.02 -3.94
C ALA A 117 -0.41 0.39 -5.28
N ASP A 118 0.49 -0.28 -6.01
CA ASP A 118 0.19 -0.95 -7.27
C ASP A 118 -0.81 -2.09 -7.06
N HIS A 119 -0.73 -2.79 -5.93
CA HIS A 119 -1.70 -3.85 -5.57
C HIS A 119 -3.10 -3.27 -5.41
N PHE A 120 -3.19 -2.11 -4.75
CA PHE A 120 -4.46 -1.42 -4.53
C PHE A 120 -4.97 -0.68 -5.78
N ALA A 121 -4.06 -0.21 -6.63
CA ALA A 121 -4.41 0.48 -7.88
C ALA A 121 -4.95 -0.45 -8.97
N ARG A 122 -4.85 -1.77 -8.75
CA ARG A 122 -5.44 -2.85 -9.55
C ARG A 122 -6.79 -3.32 -9.04
N LEU A 123 -7.25 -2.81 -7.88
CA LEU A 123 -8.46 -3.34 -7.26
C LEU A 123 -9.65 -3.26 -8.19
N GLU A 124 -9.80 -2.17 -8.97
CA GLU A 124 -10.68 -2.03 -10.15
C GLU A 124 -10.24 -0.82 -11.01
N ASP A 125 -10.53 -0.81 -12.32
CA ASP A 125 -10.18 0.30 -13.24
C ASP A 125 -10.73 1.67 -12.76
N GLY A 126 -9.81 2.55 -12.34
CA GLY A 126 -9.93 4.00 -12.46
C GLY A 126 -11.09 4.69 -11.73
N GLY A 127 -11.31 4.43 -10.44
CA GLY A 127 -12.14 5.30 -9.59
C GLY A 127 -13.56 4.82 -9.28
N ALA A 128 -13.90 3.57 -9.61
CA ALA A 128 -15.19 2.96 -9.26
C ALA A 128 -15.13 2.08 -7.99
N PHE A 129 -13.95 1.90 -7.39
CA PHE A 129 -13.77 0.98 -6.26
C PHE A 129 -14.63 1.41 -5.08
N ALA A 130 -14.60 2.69 -4.71
CA ALA A 130 -15.38 3.18 -3.57
C ALA A 130 -16.89 2.95 -3.74
N ALA A 131 -17.42 3.13 -4.95
CA ALA A 131 -18.83 2.89 -5.25
C ALA A 131 -19.18 1.41 -5.16
N LYS A 132 -18.41 0.53 -5.82
CA LYS A 132 -18.65 -0.92 -5.81
C LYS A 132 -18.41 -1.56 -4.45
N PHE A 133 -17.46 -1.04 -3.67
CA PHE A 133 -17.23 -1.43 -2.28
C PHE A 133 -18.46 -1.12 -1.42
N ARG A 134 -18.98 0.12 -1.50
CA ARG A 134 -20.21 0.52 -0.79
C ARG A 134 -21.44 -0.30 -1.17
N GLU A 135 -21.54 -0.72 -2.43
CA GLU A 135 -22.64 -1.55 -2.93
C GLU A 135 -22.48 -3.04 -2.59
N GLY A 136 -21.36 -3.45 -1.96
CA GLY A 136 -21.05 -4.85 -1.69
C GLY A 136 -20.77 -5.68 -2.95
N LYS A 137 -20.53 -5.02 -4.08
CA LYS A 137 -20.32 -5.64 -5.40
C LYS A 137 -18.86 -5.85 -5.75
N SER A 138 -17.94 -5.21 -5.03
CA SER A 138 -16.51 -5.49 -5.19
C SER A 138 -16.17 -6.87 -4.64
N GLY A 139 -15.42 -7.67 -5.41
CA GLY A 139 -14.89 -8.96 -4.96
C GLY A 139 -14.09 -8.85 -3.66
N PHE A 140 -13.49 -7.67 -3.44
CA PHE A 140 -12.74 -7.31 -2.25
C PHE A 140 -13.57 -7.36 -0.96
N VAL A 141 -14.86 -6.96 -1.00
CA VAL A 141 -15.74 -6.91 0.20
C VAL A 141 -16.04 -8.31 0.75
N LYS A 142 -15.79 -9.38 -0.02
CA LYS A 142 -15.91 -10.77 0.47
C LYS A 142 -14.68 -11.24 1.25
N SER A 143 -13.57 -10.53 1.08
CA SER A 143 -12.24 -10.96 1.48
C SER A 143 -11.63 -10.05 2.56
N TYR A 144 -11.94 -8.76 2.49
CA TYR A 144 -11.35 -7.72 3.32
C TYR A 144 -12.39 -6.71 3.78
N THR A 145 -12.11 -6.05 4.89
CA THR A 145 -12.84 -4.88 5.38
C THR A 145 -11.91 -3.67 5.40
N LEU A 146 -12.47 -2.48 5.23
CA LEU A 146 -11.73 -1.22 5.28
C LEU A 146 -12.25 -0.38 6.43
N SER A 147 -11.33 0.19 7.21
CA SER A 147 -11.67 1.15 8.26
C SER A 147 -10.70 2.34 8.26
N VAL A 148 -11.23 3.49 8.70
CA VAL A 148 -10.42 4.69 8.91
C VAL A 148 -9.82 4.57 10.30
N GLY A 149 -8.50 4.57 10.36
CA GLY A 149 -7.72 4.51 11.60
C GLY A 149 -7.42 5.89 12.16
N ILE A 150 -6.31 5.97 12.89
CA ILE A 150 -5.88 7.22 13.54
C ILE A 150 -5.24 8.21 12.55
N LEU A 151 -5.16 9.46 12.98
CA LEU A 151 -4.32 10.46 12.32
C LEU A 151 -2.87 10.34 12.80
N GLY A 152 -1.93 10.69 11.95
CA GLY A 152 -0.52 10.66 12.28
C GLY A 152 0.33 11.49 11.33
N LYS A 153 1.61 11.12 11.23
CA LYS A 153 2.58 11.81 10.39
C LYS A 153 3.58 10.82 9.81
N VAL A 154 3.84 10.92 8.51
CA VAL A 154 4.84 10.12 7.78
C VAL A 154 5.63 11.06 6.87
N ALA A 155 6.96 10.93 6.81
CA ALA A 155 7.83 11.85 6.05
C ALA A 155 7.60 13.35 6.35
N GLY A 156 7.20 13.69 7.57
CA GLY A 156 6.87 15.07 7.95
C GLY A 156 5.46 15.54 7.57
N ARG A 157 4.69 14.74 6.83
CA ARG A 157 3.37 15.09 6.25
C ARG A 157 2.22 14.56 7.11
N PRO A 158 1.13 15.33 7.34
CA PRO A 158 -0.07 14.83 7.99
C PRO A 158 -0.65 13.64 7.22
N ALA A 159 -0.91 12.54 7.94
CA ALA A 159 -1.35 11.29 7.34
C ALA A 159 -2.64 10.78 8.00
N GLN A 160 -3.48 10.12 7.22
CA GLN A 160 -4.64 9.34 7.64
C GLN A 160 -4.29 7.86 7.51
N GLN A 161 -4.45 7.11 8.60
CA GLN A 161 -4.31 5.65 8.57
C GLN A 161 -5.58 5.02 7.99
N ILE A 162 -5.41 4.02 7.12
CA ILE A 162 -6.45 3.14 6.60
C ILE A 162 -6.04 1.71 6.93
N ILE A 163 -6.93 0.97 7.60
CA ILE A 163 -6.69 -0.40 8.02
C ILE A 163 -7.48 -1.33 7.10
N VAL A 164 -6.78 -2.29 6.51
CA VAL A 164 -7.32 -3.34 5.65
C VAL A 164 -7.24 -4.65 6.41
N THR A 165 -8.37 -5.15 6.86
CA THR A 165 -8.42 -6.38 7.67
C THR A 165 -9.02 -7.52 6.87
N ALA A 166 -8.28 -8.62 6.76
CA ALA A 166 -8.73 -9.88 6.24
C ALA A 166 -9.94 -10.40 7.02
N GLN A 167 -10.94 -10.92 6.31
CA GLN A 167 -12.12 -11.52 6.96
C GLN A 167 -11.90 -12.98 7.38
N ASP A 168 -10.77 -13.57 6.99
CA ASP A 168 -10.34 -14.90 7.35
C ASP A 168 -8.88 -14.87 7.84
N ARG A 169 -8.41 -15.98 8.44
CA ARG A 169 -6.99 -16.13 8.83
C ARG A 169 -6.12 -16.70 7.71
N LEU A 170 -6.62 -16.68 6.47
CA LEU A 170 -5.96 -17.33 5.34
C LEU A 170 -5.06 -16.38 4.56
N ARG A 171 -5.03 -15.11 4.93
CA ARG A 171 -4.32 -14.01 4.28
C ARG A 171 -3.85 -12.99 5.32
N TYR A 172 -3.05 -12.02 4.90
CA TYR A 172 -2.49 -10.99 5.76
C TYR A 172 -3.33 -9.72 5.79
N ASP A 173 -3.13 -8.92 6.84
CA ASP A 173 -3.72 -7.59 7.00
C ASP A 173 -2.78 -6.52 6.42
N TYR A 174 -3.32 -5.35 6.05
CA TYR A 174 -2.51 -4.21 5.62
C TYR A 174 -2.83 -2.97 6.43
N GLU A 175 -1.81 -2.17 6.67
CA GLU A 175 -1.93 -0.82 7.20
C GLU A 175 -1.40 0.16 6.15
N LEU A 176 -2.21 1.15 5.78
CA LEU A 176 -1.86 2.18 4.81
C LEU A 176 -1.89 3.56 5.49
N TRP A 177 -0.90 4.40 5.21
CA TRP A 177 -0.86 5.79 5.66
C TRP A 177 -0.89 6.70 4.45
N LEU A 178 -1.98 7.44 4.31
CA LEU A 178 -2.23 8.31 3.17
C LEU A 178 -2.05 9.77 3.55
N ASP A 179 -1.37 10.54 2.72
CA ASP A 179 -1.27 11.99 2.86
C ASP A 179 -2.67 12.61 2.89
N GLN A 180 -2.96 13.43 3.90
CA GLN A 180 -4.32 13.95 4.10
C GLN A 180 -4.78 14.88 2.97
N GLU A 181 -3.86 15.57 2.32
CA GLU A 181 -4.16 16.53 1.26
C GLU A 181 -4.31 15.85 -0.10
N SER A 182 -3.40 14.93 -0.43
CA SER A 182 -3.29 14.34 -1.77
C SER A 182 -3.81 12.90 -1.88
N ALA A 183 -4.13 12.26 -0.75
CA ALA A 183 -4.40 10.82 -0.64
C ALA A 183 -3.25 9.90 -1.10
N PHE A 184 -2.05 10.44 -1.32
CA PHE A 184 -0.89 9.68 -1.74
C PHE A 184 -0.40 8.73 -0.63
N LEU A 185 -0.02 7.50 -0.98
CA LEU A 185 0.47 6.51 -0.01
C LEU A 185 1.87 6.90 0.44
N LEU A 186 1.99 7.25 1.71
CA LEU A 186 3.25 7.61 2.34
C LEU A 186 3.95 6.40 2.95
N LYS A 187 3.16 5.47 3.49
CA LYS A 187 3.64 4.24 4.12
C LYS A 187 2.62 3.14 3.98
N SER A 188 3.10 1.91 3.83
CA SER A 188 2.28 0.70 3.95
C SER A 188 3.03 -0.38 4.71
N ALA A 189 2.31 -1.14 5.52
CA ALA A 189 2.83 -2.32 6.19
C ALA A 189 1.94 -3.52 5.89
N LEU A 190 2.55 -4.64 5.55
CA LEU A 190 1.90 -5.95 5.47
C LEU A 190 2.06 -6.62 6.84
N LEU A 191 0.97 -6.98 7.48
CA LEU A 191 0.95 -7.45 8.87
C LEU A 191 0.70 -8.95 8.92
N GLY A 192 1.57 -9.65 9.66
CA GLY A 192 1.44 -11.06 9.95
C GLY A 192 0.27 -11.36 10.89
N PRO A 193 -0.02 -12.65 11.15
CA PRO A 193 -1.16 -13.07 11.97
C PRO A 193 -1.10 -12.61 13.44
N ASP A 194 0.09 -12.24 13.92
CA ASP A 194 0.35 -11.67 15.24
C ASP A 194 0.30 -10.13 15.26
N GLY A 195 0.03 -9.51 14.11
CA GLY A 195 0.05 -8.06 13.93
C GLY A 195 1.46 -7.47 13.75
N ALA A 196 2.50 -8.30 13.73
CA ALA A 196 3.85 -7.82 13.46
C ALA A 196 4.02 -7.54 11.96
N PRO A 197 4.72 -6.45 11.59
CA PRO A 197 4.95 -6.16 10.18
C PRO A 197 5.91 -7.19 9.56
N LEU A 198 5.50 -7.80 8.45
CA LEU A 198 6.30 -8.71 7.62
C LEU A 198 7.06 -7.93 6.54
N GLU A 199 6.44 -6.87 6.04
CA GLU A 199 7.02 -5.94 5.07
C GLU A 199 6.57 -4.52 5.37
N VAL A 200 7.47 -3.55 5.16
CA VAL A 200 7.18 -2.12 5.31
C VAL A 200 7.78 -1.35 4.15
N PHE A 201 6.93 -0.56 3.52
CA PHE A 201 7.31 0.52 2.62
C PHE A 201 7.06 1.85 3.33
N GLU A 202 8.02 2.76 3.31
CA GLU A 202 7.85 4.10 3.90
C GLU A 202 8.68 5.14 3.17
N PHE A 203 8.03 6.19 2.67
CA PHE A 203 8.72 7.38 2.19
C PHE A 203 9.43 8.08 3.35
N VAL A 204 10.68 8.48 3.12
CA VAL A 204 11.45 9.35 4.01
C VAL A 204 11.52 10.78 3.49
N ASP A 205 11.33 10.96 2.18
CA ASP A 205 11.23 12.25 1.49
C ASP A 205 10.31 12.10 0.27
N LEU A 206 9.45 13.08 0.02
CA LEU A 206 8.49 13.05 -1.09
C LEU A 206 8.10 14.45 -1.54
N GLN A 207 8.27 14.69 -2.85
CA GLN A 207 7.83 15.88 -3.55
C GLN A 207 6.78 15.49 -4.59
N LEU A 208 5.60 16.10 -4.49
CA LEU A 208 4.47 15.85 -5.39
C LEU A 208 4.24 17.07 -6.30
N GLY A 209 3.74 16.83 -7.51
CA GLY A 209 3.36 17.89 -8.44
C GLY A 209 4.55 18.67 -9.01
N ILE A 210 5.71 18.03 -9.10
CA ILE A 210 6.93 18.64 -9.64
C ILE A 210 7.04 18.44 -11.15
N GLU A 211 7.76 19.35 -11.81
CA GLU A 211 8.17 19.16 -13.20
C GLU A 211 9.45 18.33 -13.26
N LEU A 212 9.42 17.26 -14.05
CA LEU A 212 10.57 16.39 -14.30
C LEU A 212 10.97 16.48 -15.77
N ALA A 213 12.25 16.73 -16.04
CA ALA A 213 12.79 16.79 -17.40
C ALA A 213 12.76 15.41 -18.07
N ASP A 214 12.46 15.37 -19.37
CA ASP A 214 12.41 14.12 -20.16
C ASP A 214 13.74 13.35 -20.10
N SER A 215 14.87 14.07 -20.07
CA SER A 215 16.22 13.49 -20.01
C SER A 215 16.49 12.66 -18.75
N LEU A 216 15.68 12.79 -17.69
CA LEU A 216 15.78 11.93 -16.50
C LEU A 216 15.32 10.49 -16.76
N PHE A 217 14.56 10.27 -17.83
CA PHE A 217 13.99 8.99 -18.25
C PHE A 217 14.64 8.45 -19.53
N GLU A 218 15.77 9.01 -19.95
CA GLU A 218 16.57 8.46 -21.05
C GLU A 218 17.59 7.46 -20.48
N LEU A 219 17.67 6.25 -21.08
CA LEU A 219 18.77 5.34 -20.74
C LEU A 219 20.09 5.99 -21.17
N ALA A 220 20.96 6.30 -20.20
CA ALA A 220 22.37 6.46 -20.51
C ALA A 220 22.83 5.15 -21.16
N THR A 221 23.43 5.21 -22.34
CA THR A 221 23.84 4.09 -23.21
C THR A 221 24.85 3.10 -22.59
N HIS A 222 25.06 3.13 -21.28
CA HIS A 222 25.96 2.26 -20.55
C HIS A 222 25.36 1.82 -19.22
N THR A 223 24.45 0.84 -19.25
CA THR A 223 24.36 -0.14 -18.17
C THR A 223 23.66 -1.38 -18.67
N GLN A 224 24.45 -2.45 -18.84
CA GLN A 224 23.97 -3.82 -18.96
C GLN A 224 23.36 -4.22 -17.62
N ALA A 225 22.16 -3.74 -17.32
CA ALA A 225 21.30 -4.36 -16.33
C ALA A 225 20.53 -5.45 -17.08
N SER A 226 21.01 -6.71 -16.99
CA SER A 226 20.10 -7.83 -17.20
C SER A 226 18.93 -7.64 -16.23
N PRO A 227 17.67 -7.72 -16.67
CA PRO A 227 16.53 -7.70 -15.77
C PRO A 227 16.70 -8.85 -14.78
N ALA A 228 17.06 -8.53 -13.53
CA ALA A 228 16.98 -9.51 -12.46
C ALA A 228 15.49 -9.65 -12.11
N GLY A 229 14.86 -10.71 -12.60
CA GLY A 229 13.54 -11.16 -12.17
C GLY A 229 12.39 -10.72 -13.06
N HIS A 230 11.82 -11.70 -13.76
CA HIS A 230 10.70 -11.66 -14.69
C HIS A 230 10.89 -10.65 -15.83
N ALA A 231 11.66 -11.07 -16.83
CA ALA A 231 11.37 -10.64 -18.17
C ALA A 231 9.87 -10.84 -18.41
N GLY A 232 9.14 -9.72 -18.51
CA GLY A 232 7.90 -9.66 -19.25
C GLY A 232 8.22 -9.92 -20.71
N HIS A 233 8.66 -11.14 -21.02
CA HIS A 233 8.37 -11.68 -22.32
C HIS A 233 6.85 -11.74 -22.35
N GLY A 234 6.26 -10.93 -23.22
CA GLY A 234 4.96 -11.22 -23.79
C GLY A 234 5.05 -12.58 -24.48
N HIS A 235 5.13 -13.64 -23.69
CA HIS A 235 4.69 -14.94 -24.12
C HIS A 235 3.21 -14.75 -24.34
N ASP A 236 2.84 -14.77 -25.62
CA ASP A 236 1.51 -15.06 -26.10
C ASP A 236 0.83 -15.96 -25.06
N ARG A 237 -0.29 -15.49 -24.51
CA ARG A 237 -1.03 -16.15 -23.43
C ARG A 237 -1.51 -17.50 -23.95
N SER A 238 -0.59 -18.44 -23.97
CA SER A 238 -0.80 -19.77 -24.46
C SER A 238 -1.85 -20.34 -23.54
N LYS A 239 -3.05 -20.55 -24.09
CA LYS A 239 -4.04 -21.46 -23.49
C LYS A 239 -3.51 -22.89 -23.64
N ALA A 240 -2.27 -23.15 -23.25
CA ALA A 240 -1.77 -24.49 -23.12
C ALA A 240 -2.71 -25.20 -22.13
N ALA A 241 -3.31 -26.29 -22.59
CA ALA A 241 -4.20 -27.09 -21.79
C ALA A 241 -3.36 -27.81 -20.72
N SER A 242 -3.22 -27.19 -19.56
CA SER A 242 -2.75 -27.87 -18.35
C SER A 242 -3.91 -28.67 -17.75
N ASP A 243 -3.66 -29.95 -17.49
CA ASP A 243 -4.60 -30.80 -16.76
C ASP A 243 -4.57 -30.53 -15.25
N TRP A 244 -3.62 -29.73 -14.77
CA TRP A 244 -3.50 -29.40 -13.36
C TRP A 244 -4.54 -28.38 -12.92
N HIS A 245 -5.01 -28.56 -11.69
CA HIS A 245 -5.89 -27.60 -11.04
C HIS A 245 -5.75 -27.66 -9.52
N VAL A 246 -6.03 -26.52 -8.89
CA VAL A 246 -6.10 -26.39 -7.44
C VAL A 246 -7.54 -26.65 -7.02
N THR A 247 -7.78 -27.70 -6.22
CA THR A 247 -9.14 -28.08 -5.80
C THR A 247 -9.64 -27.30 -4.58
N TRP A 248 -8.74 -26.65 -3.85
CA TRP A 248 -9.09 -25.78 -2.73
C TRP A 248 -8.28 -24.47 -2.78
N ALA A 249 -8.99 -23.35 -2.68
CA ALA A 249 -8.39 -22.02 -2.52
C ALA A 249 -9.18 -21.22 -1.47
N PRO A 250 -8.56 -20.24 -0.80
CA PRO A 250 -9.28 -19.29 0.03
C PRO A 250 -10.35 -18.56 -0.78
N GLN A 251 -11.44 -18.16 -0.13
CA GLN A 251 -12.54 -17.48 -0.79
C GLN A 251 -12.06 -16.21 -1.51
N GLY A 252 -12.53 -15.97 -2.73
CA GLY A 252 -12.17 -14.79 -3.51
C GLY A 252 -10.95 -14.97 -4.43
N PHE A 253 -10.10 -15.98 -4.20
CA PHE A 253 -9.04 -16.31 -5.15
C PHE A 253 -9.61 -16.90 -6.43
N THR A 254 -9.10 -16.41 -7.57
CA THR A 254 -9.45 -16.89 -8.90
C THR A 254 -8.19 -17.09 -9.73
N LEU A 255 -8.24 -17.99 -10.71
CA LEU A 255 -7.12 -18.24 -11.62
C LEU A 255 -6.92 -17.00 -12.51
N ALA A 256 -5.81 -16.30 -12.30
CA ALA A 256 -5.43 -15.09 -13.01
C ALA A 256 -4.68 -15.39 -14.31
N SER A 257 -3.78 -16.37 -14.28
CA SER A 257 -3.06 -16.83 -15.46
C SER A 257 -2.63 -18.29 -15.34
N ARG A 258 -2.34 -18.88 -16.49
CA ARG A 258 -1.82 -20.23 -16.64
C ARG A 258 -0.79 -20.24 -17.76
N ASP A 259 0.29 -20.98 -17.54
CA ASP A 259 1.33 -21.19 -18.52
C ASP A 259 1.91 -22.61 -18.39
N VAL A 260 2.56 -23.09 -19.46
CA VAL A 260 3.35 -24.32 -19.45
C VAL A 260 4.73 -23.97 -19.95
N GLN A 261 5.68 -23.92 -19.04
CA GLN A 261 7.06 -23.63 -19.36
C GLN A 261 7.75 -24.91 -19.79
N ASN A 262 8.09 -24.98 -21.08
CA ASN A 262 8.96 -26.01 -21.61
C ASN A 262 10.40 -25.49 -21.54
N ASP A 263 11.23 -26.10 -20.70
CA ASP A 263 12.64 -25.74 -20.68
C ASP A 263 13.36 -26.32 -21.92
N SER A 264 14.15 -25.46 -22.57
CA SER A 264 15.01 -25.84 -23.71
C SER A 264 16.17 -26.77 -23.32
N GLU A 265 16.48 -26.92 -22.02
CA GLU A 265 17.60 -27.73 -21.53
C GLU A 265 17.25 -29.19 -21.16
N GLY A 266 16.04 -29.67 -21.49
CA GLY A 266 15.66 -31.09 -21.32
C GLY A 266 15.13 -31.46 -19.93
N LEU A 267 14.78 -30.46 -19.11
CA LEU A 267 13.97 -30.65 -17.90
C LEU A 267 12.50 -30.94 -18.27
N SER A 268 11.78 -31.59 -17.36
CA SER A 268 10.35 -31.88 -17.55
C SER A 268 9.56 -30.56 -17.65
N PRO A 269 8.48 -30.50 -18.46
CA PRO A 269 7.63 -29.32 -18.55
C PRO A 269 7.10 -28.92 -17.17
N MET A 270 7.07 -27.61 -16.90
CA MET A 270 6.59 -27.03 -15.65
C MET A 270 5.26 -26.30 -15.88
N ASP A 271 4.21 -26.76 -15.21
CA ASP A 271 2.91 -26.09 -15.20
C ASP A 271 2.92 -24.95 -14.19
N VAL A 272 2.49 -23.76 -14.62
CA VAL A 272 2.44 -22.57 -13.78
C VAL A 272 1.02 -22.04 -13.73
N MET A 273 0.48 -21.87 -12.52
CA MET A 273 -0.86 -21.33 -12.30
C MET A 273 -0.81 -20.21 -11.27
N MET A 274 -1.15 -18.99 -11.68
CA MET A 274 -1.21 -17.83 -10.79
C MET A 274 -2.64 -17.56 -10.37
N TYR A 275 -2.86 -17.33 -9.08
CA TYR A 275 -4.15 -17.01 -8.50
C TYR A 275 -4.09 -15.66 -7.79
N ALA A 276 -5.18 -14.92 -7.83
CA ALA A 276 -5.30 -13.61 -7.19
C ALA A 276 -6.70 -13.42 -6.60
N ASP A 277 -6.79 -12.69 -5.48
CA ASP A 277 -8.05 -12.32 -4.82
C ASP A 277 -8.43 -10.83 -4.96
N GLY A 278 -7.63 -10.09 -5.74
CA GLY A 278 -7.71 -8.64 -5.89
C GLY A 278 -6.60 -7.88 -5.16
N LEU A 279 -5.96 -8.48 -4.13
CA LEU A 279 -4.88 -7.86 -3.38
C LEU A 279 -3.66 -8.78 -3.26
N ALA A 280 -3.87 -9.98 -2.73
CA ALA A 280 -2.85 -11.01 -2.55
C ALA A 280 -2.82 -11.96 -3.75
N THR A 281 -1.64 -12.53 -3.99
CA THR A 281 -1.40 -13.49 -5.06
C THR A 281 -0.62 -14.71 -4.56
N TYR A 282 -0.82 -15.84 -5.23
CA TYR A 282 0.07 -16.99 -5.12
C TYR A 282 0.22 -17.68 -6.48
N THR A 283 1.37 -18.29 -6.68
CA THR A 283 1.69 -19.06 -7.89
C THR A 283 1.97 -20.50 -7.50
N VAL A 284 1.36 -21.42 -8.22
CA VAL A 284 1.56 -22.86 -8.10
C VAL A 284 2.39 -23.32 -9.30
N PHE A 285 3.48 -24.03 -9.00
CA PHE A 285 4.36 -24.68 -9.96
C PHE A 285 4.23 -26.19 -9.78
N VAL A 286 4.07 -26.91 -10.89
CA VAL A 286 4.00 -28.38 -10.88
C VAL A 286 5.02 -28.94 -11.86
N GLU A 287 5.91 -29.79 -11.37
CA GLU A 287 7.00 -30.41 -12.12
C GLU A 287 6.92 -31.93 -11.99
N GLY A 288 7.15 -32.67 -13.08
CA GLY A 288 7.29 -34.13 -13.02
C GLY A 288 8.62 -34.54 -12.39
N VAL A 289 8.62 -35.55 -11.51
CA VAL A 289 9.84 -36.06 -10.86
C VAL A 289 10.00 -37.57 -11.05
N SER A 290 11.24 -38.02 -11.18
CA SER A 290 11.56 -39.45 -11.26
C SER A 290 11.34 -40.14 -9.91
N VAL A 291 10.65 -41.28 -9.92
CA VAL A 291 10.41 -42.12 -8.74
C VAL A 291 11.76 -42.56 -8.15
N GLY A 292 12.05 -42.15 -6.91
CA GLY A 292 13.28 -42.55 -6.19
C GLY A 292 14.16 -41.42 -5.66
N GLN A 293 13.87 -40.15 -5.99
CA GLN A 293 14.45 -39.03 -5.24
C GLN A 293 13.84 -38.97 -3.83
N ALA A 294 14.68 -38.89 -2.80
CA ALA A 294 14.25 -38.58 -1.43
C ALA A 294 13.81 -37.12 -1.39
N LEU A 295 12.54 -36.92 -1.72
CA LEU A 295 11.92 -35.62 -1.80
C LEU A 295 11.31 -35.32 -0.42
N ALA A 296 11.90 -34.39 0.32
CA ALA A 296 11.42 -33.95 1.62
C ALA A 296 10.79 -32.56 1.48
N GLU A 297 9.74 -32.28 2.24
CA GLU A 297 9.13 -30.95 2.27
C GLU A 297 10.18 -29.85 2.51
N THR A 298 10.09 -28.77 1.74
CA THR A 298 10.94 -27.59 1.93
C THR A 298 10.08 -26.35 2.15
N VAL A 299 10.52 -25.49 3.05
CA VAL A 299 9.92 -24.18 3.30
C VAL A 299 11.04 -23.15 3.24
N SER A 300 10.87 -22.10 2.45
CA SER A 300 11.66 -20.89 2.53
C SER A 300 10.74 -19.67 2.68
N GLN A 301 11.22 -18.66 3.38
CA GLN A 301 10.47 -17.43 3.62
C GLN A 301 11.41 -16.24 3.50
N GLU A 302 10.99 -15.24 2.73
CA GLU A 302 11.63 -13.94 2.61
C GLU A 302 10.55 -12.86 2.76
N GLY A 303 10.57 -12.16 3.90
CA GLY A 303 9.51 -11.22 4.27
C GLY A 303 8.15 -11.91 4.35
N ALA A 304 7.18 -11.38 3.60
CA ALA A 304 5.85 -11.97 3.51
C ALA A 304 5.75 -13.09 2.48
N THR A 305 6.72 -13.21 1.57
CA THR A 305 6.73 -14.26 0.54
C THR A 305 7.20 -15.57 1.15
N ILE A 306 6.34 -16.58 1.06
CA ILE A 306 6.64 -17.96 1.45
C ILE A 306 6.68 -18.81 0.19
N ALA A 307 7.73 -19.63 0.06
CA ALA A 307 7.78 -20.72 -0.90
C ALA A 307 7.76 -22.05 -0.14
N PHE A 308 6.81 -22.90 -0.48
CA PHE A 308 6.68 -24.24 0.08
C PHE A 308 6.65 -25.25 -1.04
N SER A 309 7.47 -26.30 -0.92
CA SER A 309 7.47 -27.40 -1.86
C SER A 309 7.22 -28.72 -1.17
N GLN A 310 6.41 -29.57 -1.79
CA GLN A 310 6.15 -30.94 -1.33
C GLN A 310 6.09 -31.92 -2.50
N PRO A 311 6.47 -33.19 -2.27
CA PRO A 311 6.23 -34.23 -3.25
C PRO A 311 4.76 -34.66 -3.19
N MET A 312 4.19 -34.93 -4.34
CA MET A 312 2.88 -35.53 -4.45
C MET A 312 2.97 -36.82 -5.27
N VAL A 313 2.32 -37.87 -4.78
CA VAL A 313 2.20 -39.14 -5.48
C VAL A 313 0.72 -39.39 -5.70
N GLN A 314 0.27 -39.33 -6.96
CA GLN A 314 -1.07 -39.77 -7.35
C GLN A 314 -0.92 -40.93 -8.34
N SER A 315 -1.12 -40.69 -9.65
CA SER A 315 -0.85 -41.67 -10.70
C SER A 315 0.61 -41.65 -11.15
N ASP A 316 1.24 -40.48 -11.12
CA ASP A 316 2.69 -40.28 -11.28
C ASP A 316 3.24 -39.54 -10.05
N ALA A 317 4.55 -39.36 -9.98
CA ALA A 317 5.21 -38.56 -8.97
C ALA A 317 5.45 -37.14 -9.50
N TYR A 318 5.09 -36.14 -8.71
CA TYR A 318 5.21 -34.72 -9.06
C TYR A 318 5.73 -33.92 -7.88
N TRP A 319 6.35 -32.79 -8.17
CA TRP A 319 6.78 -31.79 -7.21
C TRP A 319 5.88 -30.58 -7.33
N VAL A 320 5.25 -30.20 -6.23
CA VAL A 320 4.41 -29.01 -6.18
C VAL A 320 5.11 -27.96 -5.36
N THR A 321 5.34 -26.80 -5.96
CA THR A 321 5.84 -25.61 -5.25
C THR A 321 4.76 -24.53 -5.28
N VAL A 322 4.46 -23.97 -4.12
CA VAL A 322 3.54 -22.82 -4.00
C VAL A 322 4.31 -21.65 -3.43
N VAL A 323 4.28 -20.52 -4.13
CA VAL A 323 4.94 -19.27 -3.74
C VAL A 323 3.88 -18.17 -3.61
N GLY A 324 3.86 -17.46 -2.49
CA GLY A 324 2.94 -16.32 -2.33
C GLY A 324 3.01 -15.62 -0.98
N GLU A 325 2.28 -14.52 -0.89
CA GLU A 325 2.17 -13.68 0.31
C GLU A 325 0.96 -14.11 1.17
N LEU A 326 0.98 -15.36 1.63
CA LEU A 326 -0.06 -15.93 2.49
C LEU A 326 0.55 -16.66 3.69
N PRO A 327 -0.18 -16.81 4.81
CA PRO A 327 0.25 -17.63 5.93
C PRO A 327 0.68 -19.04 5.50
N LEU A 328 1.71 -19.58 6.14
CA LEU A 328 2.29 -20.88 5.80
C LEU A 328 1.25 -22.00 5.74
N ASP A 329 0.33 -22.05 6.70
CA ASP A 329 -0.72 -23.08 6.74
C ASP A 329 -1.67 -22.98 5.54
N THR A 330 -1.94 -21.78 5.04
CA THR A 330 -2.70 -21.58 3.80
C THR A 330 -1.94 -22.12 2.61
N ILE A 331 -0.65 -21.76 2.48
CA ILE A 331 0.22 -22.21 1.37
C ILE A 331 0.31 -23.74 1.34
N LYS A 332 0.52 -24.39 2.50
CA LYS A 332 0.53 -25.85 2.62
C LYS A 332 -0.78 -26.48 2.17
N ARG A 333 -1.91 -25.93 2.60
CA ARG A 333 -3.23 -26.44 2.22
C ARG A 333 -3.52 -26.28 0.73
N ILE A 334 -3.10 -25.16 0.11
CA ILE A 334 -3.17 -24.97 -1.35
C ILE A 334 -2.37 -26.07 -2.04
N ALA A 335 -1.10 -26.24 -1.65
CA ALA A 335 -0.19 -27.21 -2.26
C ALA A 335 -0.75 -28.63 -2.20
N SER A 336 -1.32 -29.06 -1.06
CA SER A 336 -1.90 -30.39 -0.90
C SER A 336 -3.23 -30.59 -1.65
N SER A 337 -3.81 -29.52 -2.20
CA SER A 337 -5.06 -29.58 -2.98
C SER A 337 -4.84 -29.66 -4.50
N VAL A 338 -3.58 -29.62 -4.94
CA VAL A 338 -3.23 -29.70 -6.36
C VAL A 338 -3.52 -31.11 -6.88
N SER A 339 -4.19 -31.19 -8.03
CA SER A 339 -4.52 -32.47 -8.66
C SER A 339 -4.55 -32.36 -10.17
N LYS A 340 -4.34 -33.50 -10.83
CA LYS A 340 -4.43 -33.62 -12.29
C LYS A 340 -5.84 -34.08 -12.66
N LYS A 341 -6.46 -33.44 -13.64
CA LYS A 341 -7.75 -33.86 -14.17
C LYS A 341 -7.59 -35.23 -14.84
N HIS A 342 -8.47 -36.15 -14.49
CA HIS A 342 -8.55 -37.49 -15.09
C HIS A 342 -9.27 -37.49 -16.44
#